data_AF-A0A957UAN1-F1
#
_entry.id   AF-A0A957UAN1-F1
#
_cell.length_a   1.000
_cell.length_b   1.000
_cell.length_c   1.000
_cell.angle_alpha   90.00
_cell.angle_beta   90.00
_cell.angle_gamma   90.00
#
_symmetry.space_group_name_H-M   'P 1'
#
loop_
_entity.id
_entity.type
_entity.pdbx_description
1 polymer ?
#
loop_
_entity_poly.entity_id
_entity_poly.type
_entity_poly.pdbx_seq_one_letter_code
_entity_poly.pdbx_strand_id
1 'polypeptide(L)'
;MIRPFQLGDLYLIQRLSRQAMRLPCAQSFLQPHAMAPVALSAILPWSTAGAVTYVLRQEGHGLVHEGALQIVRRAGRPEADILCLAPSIAAPSG
;
A
#
# COMPACT_ATOMS: atom_id res chain seq x y z
N MET A 1 -4.58 -8.43 10.41
CA MET A 1 -3.35 -7.81 10.97
C MET A 1 -2.70 -6.92 9.92
N ILE A 2 -2.22 -5.75 10.32
CA ILE A 2 -1.47 -4.82 9.46
C ILE A 2 0.02 -5.12 9.62
N ARG A 3 0.74 -5.31 8.52
CA ARG A 3 2.18 -5.62 8.51
C ARG A 3 2.89 -4.96 7.32
N PRO A 4 4.22 -4.77 7.37
CA PRO A 4 4.96 -4.32 6.20
C PRO A 4 4.83 -5.33 5.05
N PHE A 5 4.91 -4.82 3.82
CA PHE A 5 4.92 -5.61 2.60
C PHE A 5 6.06 -6.63 2.60
N GLN A 6 5.76 -7.87 2.19
CA GLN A 6 6.72 -8.95 2.03
C GLN A 6 6.62 -9.55 0.62
N LEU A 7 7.64 -10.30 0.21
CA LEU A 7 7.66 -10.97 -1.10
C LEU A 7 6.46 -11.90 -1.32
N GLY A 8 5.92 -12.50 -0.24
CA GLY A 8 4.70 -13.33 -0.33
C GLY A 8 3.42 -12.54 -0.68
N ASP A 9 3.44 -11.21 -0.60
CA ASP A 9 2.29 -10.35 -0.89
C ASP A 9 2.30 -9.80 -2.32
N LEU A 10 3.24 -10.25 -3.17
CA LEU A 10 3.38 -9.79 -4.55
C LEU A 10 2.06 -9.86 -5.33
N TYR A 11 1.40 -11.02 -5.26
CA TYR A 11 0.13 -11.24 -5.94
C TYR A 11 -0.98 -10.33 -5.39
N LEU A 12 -1.03 -10.15 -4.06
CA LEU A 12 -1.99 -9.28 -3.37
C LEU A 12 -1.81 -7.82 -3.81
N ILE A 13 -0.57 -7.32 -3.85
CA ILE A 13 -0.27 -5.96 -4.31
C ILE A 13 -0.59 -5.78 -5.79
N GLN A 14 -0.29 -6.76 -6.65
CA GLN A 14 -0.63 -6.68 -8.06
C GLN A 14 -2.15 -6.58 -8.27
N ARG A 15 -2.91 -7.42 -7.56
CA ARG A 15 -4.38 -7.43 -7.59
C ARG A 15 -4.95 -6.11 -7.08
N LEU A 16 -4.51 -5.66 -5.90
CA LEU A 16 -4.97 -4.44 -5.25
C LEU A 16 -4.55 -3.18 -6.01
N SER A 17 -3.41 -3.18 -6.70
CA SER A 17 -2.96 -2.04 -7.51
C SER A 17 -4.00 -1.63 -8.57
N ARG A 18 -4.81 -2.58 -9.05
CA ARG A 18 -5.89 -2.33 -10.01
C ARG A 18 -7.10 -1.62 -9.40
N GLN A 19 -7.28 -1.72 -8.09
CA GLN A 19 -8.37 -1.11 -7.31
C GLN A 19 -7.86 0.02 -6.41
N ALA A 20 -6.61 0.43 -6.62
CA ALA A 20 -5.94 1.37 -5.74
C ALA A 20 -6.40 2.80 -6.01
N MET A 21 -6.87 3.47 -4.97
CA MET A 21 -7.21 4.88 -5.00
C MET A 21 -5.96 5.70 -4.66
N ARG A 22 -5.57 6.60 -5.56
CA ARG A 22 -4.48 7.56 -5.31
C ARG A 22 -5.04 8.75 -4.56
N LEU A 23 -4.37 9.14 -3.49
CA LEU A 23 -4.76 10.28 -2.69
C LEU A 23 -3.87 11.47 -3.08
N PRO A 24 -4.45 12.60 -3.52
CA PRO A 24 -3.66 13.76 -3.93
C PRO A 24 -2.96 14.34 -2.70
N CYS A 25 -1.63 14.39 -2.74
CA CYS A 25 -0.78 14.98 -1.72
C CYS A 25 0.31 15.81 -2.40
N ALA A 26 0.94 16.75 -1.69
CA ALA A 26 2.03 17.55 -2.26
C ALA A 26 3.13 16.67 -2.90
N GLN A 27 3.43 15.54 -2.25
CA GLN A 27 4.40 14.56 -2.74
C GLN A 27 3.95 13.76 -3.96
N SER A 28 2.63 13.58 -4.18
CA SER A 28 2.13 12.87 -5.37
C SER A 28 2.31 13.69 -6.65
N PHE A 29 2.42 15.02 -6.54
CA PHE A 29 2.73 15.89 -7.68
C PHE A 29 4.22 15.90 -8.04
N LEU A 30 5.10 15.73 -7.04
CA LEU A 30 6.55 15.70 -7.25
C LEU A 30 7.01 14.36 -7.81
N GLN A 31 6.36 13.26 -7.41
CA GLN A 31 6.67 11.93 -7.90
C GLN A 31 5.37 11.12 -8.06
N PRO A 32 5.00 10.73 -9.30
CA PRO A 32 3.86 9.85 -9.51
C PRO A 32 4.21 8.43 -9.03
N HIS A 33 3.80 8.12 -7.80
CA HIS A 33 4.00 6.82 -7.18
C HIS A 33 2.93 5.84 -7.67
N ALA A 34 3.35 4.77 -8.35
CA ALA A 34 2.48 3.62 -8.62
C ALA A 34 2.66 2.55 -7.54
N MET A 35 1.56 1.91 -7.12
CA MET A 35 1.54 1.09 -5.92
C MET A 35 2.50 -0.12 -6.00
N ALA A 36 2.42 -0.90 -7.08
CA ALA A 36 3.28 -2.07 -7.28
C ALA A 36 4.80 -1.76 -7.27
N PRO A 37 5.35 -0.82 -8.07
CA PRO A 37 6.78 -0.56 -8.06
C PRO A 37 7.29 -0.01 -6.73
N VAL A 38 6.49 0.79 -6.03
CA VAL A 38 6.84 1.31 -4.70
C VAL A 38 6.86 0.18 -3.66
N ALA A 39 5.89 -0.73 -3.69
CA ALA A 39 5.88 -1.90 -2.82
C ALA A 39 7.09 -2.82 -3.10
N LEU A 40 7.37 -3.09 -4.38
CA LEU A 40 8.53 -3.88 -4.81
C LEU A 40 9.85 -3.27 -4.34
N SER A 41 9.96 -1.95 -4.36
CA SER A 41 11.16 -1.26 -3.89
C SER A 41 11.47 -1.58 -2.43
N ALA A 42 10.47 -1.86 -1.58
CA ALA A 42 10.69 -2.19 -0.17
C ALA A 42 11.49 -3.49 0.06
N ILE A 43 11.60 -4.35 -0.97
CA ILE A 43 12.43 -5.56 -0.93
C ILE A 43 13.91 -5.21 -1.18
N LEU A 44 14.20 -4.12 -1.90
CA LEU A 44 15.56 -3.71 -2.19
C LEU A 44 16.15 -2.94 -0.99
N PRO A 45 17.30 -3.38 -0.43
CA PRO A 45 17.93 -2.71 0.72
C PRO A 45 18.42 -1.29 0.41
N TRP A 46 18.51 -0.92 -0.88
CA TRP A 46 18.91 0.42 -1.34
C TRP A 46 17.76 1.25 -1.91
N SER A 47 16.51 0.88 -1.62
CA SER A 47 15.37 1.65 -2.11
C SER A 47 15.37 3.07 -1.54
N THR A 48 15.44 4.05 -2.45
CA THR A 48 15.37 5.48 -2.18
C THR A 48 13.94 6.01 -2.27
N ALA A 49 12.95 5.15 -2.49
CA ALA A 49 11.58 5.57 -2.78
C ALA A 49 10.92 6.33 -1.61
N GLY A 50 11.47 6.28 -0.40
CA GLY A 50 10.99 7.03 0.77
C GLY A 50 9.59 6.65 1.27
N ALA A 51 8.87 5.84 0.50
CA ALA A 51 7.53 5.37 0.77
C ALA A 51 7.55 3.93 1.29
N VAL A 52 6.70 3.67 2.28
CA VAL A 52 6.52 2.37 2.93
C VAL A 52 5.15 1.83 2.56
N THR A 53 5.12 0.56 2.17
CA THR A 53 3.87 -0.16 1.88
C THR A 53 3.50 -1.07 3.04
N TYR A 54 2.29 -0.92 3.55
CA TYR A 54 1.65 -1.79 4.53
C TYR A 54 0.57 -2.62 3.86
N VAL A 55 0.46 -3.87 4.30
CA VAL A 55 -0.56 -4.82 3.89
C VAL A 55 -1.42 -5.14 5.10
N LEU A 56 -2.73 -5.06 4.93
CA LEU A 56 -3.73 -5.58 5.85
C LEU A 56 -4.20 -6.94 5.32
N ARG A 57 -4.11 -7.96 6.16
CA ARG A 57 -4.79 -9.24 5.94
C ARG A 57 -5.51 -9.62 7.21
N GLN A 58 -6.82 -9.49 7.22
CA GLN A 58 -7.67 -9.82 8.36
C GLN A 58 -8.62 -10.94 7.98
N GLU A 59 -8.54 -12.04 8.74
CA GLU A 59 -9.45 -13.16 8.63
C GLU A 59 -10.60 -12.90 9.63
N GLY A 60 -11.82 -12.79 9.13
CA GLY A 60 -13.00 -12.53 9.97
C GLY A 60 -14.27 -13.07 9.34
N HIS A 61 -15.09 -13.78 10.12
CA HIS A 61 -16.44 -14.24 9.74
C HIS A 61 -16.58 -14.81 8.32
N GLY A 62 -15.63 -15.65 7.87
CA GLY A 62 -15.68 -16.31 6.57
C GLY A 62 -15.23 -15.47 5.36
N LEU A 63 -14.82 -14.22 5.56
CA LEU A 63 -14.27 -13.34 4.53
C LEU A 63 -12.84 -12.93 4.86
N VAL A 64 -11.98 -12.94 3.84
CA VAL A 64 -10.61 -12.39 3.96
C VAL A 64 -10.67 -10.93 3.55
N HIS A 65 -10.52 -10.04 4.53
CA HIS A 65 -10.36 -8.61 4.27
C HIS A 65 -8.89 -8.33 3.98
N GLU A 66 -8.60 -8.01 2.73
CA GLU A 66 -7.27 -7.61 2.28
C GLU A 66 -7.24 -6.12 1.97
N GLY A 67 -6.11 -5.49 2.22
CA GLY A 67 -5.91 -4.09 1.87
C GLY A 67 -4.45 -3.75 1.77
N ALA A 68 -4.15 -2.67 1.07
CA ALA A 68 -2.82 -2.12 1.00
C ALA A 68 -2.87 -0.60 1.22
N LEU A 69 -1.86 -0.10 1.91
CA LEU A 69 -1.68 1.31 2.22
C LEU A 69 -0.24 1.70 1.91
N GLN A 70 -0.05 2.79 1.19
CA GLN A 70 1.26 3.38 0.96
C GLN A 70 1.34 4.73 1.63
N ILE A 71 2.39 4.91 2.41
CA ILE A 71 2.67 6.17 3.10
C ILE A 71 4.09 6.63 2.79
N VAL A 72 4.29 7.94 2.83
CA VAL A 72 5.62 8.56 2.80
C VAL A 72 5.79 9.41 4.06
N ARG A 73 6.92 9.26 4.74
CA ARG A 73 7.22 10.10 5.90
C ARG A 73 7.63 11.49 5.43
N ARG A 74 7.12 12.53 6.09
CA ARG A 74 7.55 13.90 5.81
C ARG A 74 8.93 14.14 6.42
N ALA A 75 9.86 14.68 5.64
CA ALA A 75 11.18 15.05 6.15
C ALA A 75 11.05 16.09 7.27
N GLY A 76 11.62 15.80 8.43
CA GLY A 76 11.60 16.70 9.59
C GLY A 76 10.26 16.81 10.33
N ARG A 77 9.27 15.95 10.05
CA ARG A 77 7.99 15.91 10.78
C ARG A 77 7.62 14.48 11.19
N PRO A 78 6.87 14.29 12.30
CA PRO A 78 6.37 12.98 12.71
C PRO A 78 5.20 12.49 11.84
N GLU A 79 4.67 13.35 10.96
CA GLU A 79 3.55 13.08 10.06
C GLU A 79 3.97 12.22 8.86
N ALA A 80 3.02 11.42 8.36
CA ALA A 80 3.16 10.70 7.11
C ALA A 80 1.99 11.04 6.18
N ASP A 81 2.28 11.23 4.91
CA ASP A 81 1.28 11.40 3.87
C ASP A 81 0.87 10.04 3.31
N ILE A 82 -0.43 9.86 3.11
CA ILE A 82 -0.95 8.66 2.45
C ILE A 82 -0.94 8.91 0.94
N LEU A 83 -0.15 8.12 0.22
CA LEU A 83 -0.04 8.22 -1.24
C LEU A 83 -1.14 7.42 -1.94
N CYS A 84 -1.44 6.23 -1.41
CA CYS A 84 -2.33 5.30 -2.07
C CYS A 84 -2.99 4.34 -1.07
N LEU A 85 -4.27 4.04 -1.31
CA LEU A 85 -5.05 3.11 -0.52
C LEU A 85 -5.80 2.17 -1.46
N ALA A 86 -5.62 0.88 -1.29
CA ALA A 86 -6.29 -0.14 -2.08
C ALA A 86 -7.06 -1.09 -1.16
N PRO A 87 -8.37 -0.89 -0.96
CA PRO A 87 -9.19 -1.79 -0.18
C PRO A 87 -9.65 -2.97 -1.04
N SER A 88 -9.53 -4.19 -0.54
CA SER A 88 -10.31 -5.31 -1.07
C SER A 88 -11.66 -5.30 -0.34
N ILE A 89 -12.63 -4.63 -0.94
CA ILE A 89 -14.03 -4.87 -0.58
C ILE A 89 -14.37 -6.21 -1.24
N ALA A 90 -14.22 -7.31 -0.50
CA ALA A 90 -14.92 -8.53 -0.87
C ALA A 90 -16.40 -8.14 -0.93
N ALA A 91 -17.00 -8.21 -2.13
CA ALA A 91 -18.45 -8.08 -2.25
C ALA A 91 -19.05 -9.10 -1.27
N PRO A 92 -20.03 -8.72 -0.43
CA PRO A 92 -20.71 -9.70 0.40
C PRO A 92 -21.18 -10.80 -0.56
N SER A 93 -20.73 -12.02 -0.32
CA SER A 93 -21.18 -13.20 -1.03
C SER A 93 -22.69 -13.25 -0.83
N GLY A 94 -23.45 -12.81 -1.83
CA GLY A 94 -24.87 -13.06 -1.93
C GLY A 94 -25.10 -14.48 -2.40
#